data_AF-A0A831WMI1-F1
#
_entry.id   AF-A0A831WMI1-F1
#
_cell.length_a   1.000
_cell.length_b   1.000
_cell.length_c   1.000
_cell.angle_alpha   90.00
_cell.angle_beta   90.00
_cell.angle_gamma   90.00
#
_symmetry.space_group_name_H-M   'P 1'
#
loop_
_entity.id
_entity.type
_entity.pdbx_description
1 polymer ?
#
loop_
_entity_poly.entity_id
_entity_poly.type
_entity_poly.pdbx_seq_one_letter_code
_entity_poly.pdbx_strand_id
1 'polypeptide(L)'
;MNLVKRNILDKIYFWLESPHILVIHGARRTGKTTLLHILKSDLEAKGKKVVYLPVDQMLFEPCLKDPISLGNWLKQEGLLSQRRLYLLLDEAGYLPNAGMFLKVLHDRLSPKVKLIVSGSSSLELAKTREFLTGRKIELHLERFSFLEFLSLRFPKPFVKQAPFSDLSEIKEIYELYGQRLKELFVEYISWGGYPEVVFEEIPDKKQRILREILSVYLEKDVSAFLKIRQVSAFNNLIRILASQIGSLVNKTELSNTLGIRFETINSYLDILKHTFIFS
;
A
#
# COMPACT_ATOMS: atom_id res chain seq x y z
N MET A 1 7.15 -14.66 -13.92
CA MET A 1 6.75 -13.30 -13.50
C MET A 1 8.01 -12.51 -13.22
N ASN A 2 8.18 -11.33 -13.83
CA ASN A 2 9.26 -10.42 -13.47
C ASN A 2 8.93 -9.80 -12.11
N LEU A 3 9.48 -10.38 -11.04
CA LEU A 3 9.31 -9.89 -9.67
C LEU A 3 10.28 -8.74 -9.42
N VAL A 4 9.75 -7.61 -8.97
CA VAL A 4 10.55 -6.43 -8.62
C VAL A 4 10.77 -6.43 -7.12
N LYS A 5 12.03 -6.39 -6.70
CA LYS A 5 12.36 -6.17 -5.29
C LYS A 5 11.94 -4.75 -4.91
N ARG A 6 10.95 -4.62 -4.03
CA ARG A 6 10.45 -3.32 -3.54
C ARG A 6 11.41 -2.74 -2.49
N ASN A 7 11.65 -1.42 -2.51
CA ASN A 7 12.53 -0.75 -1.53
C ASN A 7 12.05 -0.95 -0.09
N ILE A 8 10.73 -1.08 0.10
CA ILE A 8 10.12 -1.26 1.41
C ILE A 8 10.53 -2.57 2.09
N LEU A 9 10.97 -3.58 1.33
CA LEU A 9 11.36 -4.88 1.88
C LEU A 9 12.50 -4.75 2.88
N ASP A 10 13.48 -3.89 2.61
CA ASP A 10 14.62 -3.71 3.52
C ASP A 10 14.16 -3.12 4.88
N LYS A 11 13.17 -2.21 4.86
CA LYS A 11 12.51 -1.70 6.08
C LYS A 11 11.70 -2.79 6.80
N ILE A 12 10.99 -3.64 6.06
CA ILE A 12 10.25 -4.78 6.65
C ILE A 12 11.24 -5.72 7.35
N TYR A 13 12.33 -6.09 6.67
CA TYR A 13 13.38 -6.97 7.22
C TYR A 13 14.00 -6.41 8.49
N PHE A 14 14.29 -5.12 8.54
CA PHE A 14 14.80 -4.46 9.75
C PHE A 14 13.87 -4.64 10.95
N TRP A 15 12.55 -4.52 10.75
CA TRP A 15 11.57 -4.62 11.85
C TRP A 15 11.04 -6.02 12.11
N LEU A 16 11.44 -7.04 11.34
CA LEU A 16 10.91 -8.41 11.46
C LEU A 16 11.09 -9.00 12.86
N GLU A 17 12.25 -8.76 13.48
CA GLU A 17 12.53 -9.36 14.79
C GLU A 17 11.95 -8.57 15.95
N SER A 18 11.50 -7.33 15.72
CA SER A 18 10.83 -6.53 16.74
C SER A 18 9.51 -7.15 17.22
N PRO A 19 9.04 -6.83 18.43
CA PRO A 19 7.75 -7.32 18.93
C PRO A 19 6.57 -6.66 18.23
N HIS A 20 6.74 -5.49 17.60
CA HIS A 20 5.64 -4.74 16.98
C HIS A 20 4.96 -5.48 15.83
N ILE A 21 3.67 -5.22 15.65
CA ILE A 21 2.91 -5.61 14.46
C ILE A 21 3.41 -4.77 13.28
N LEU A 22 3.75 -5.41 12.16
CA LEU A 22 4.06 -4.67 10.93
C LEU A 22 2.77 -4.46 10.15
N VAL A 23 2.38 -3.21 9.93
CA VAL A 23 1.16 -2.86 9.22
C VAL A 23 1.54 -2.21 7.90
N ILE A 24 1.27 -2.93 6.80
CA ILE A 24 1.59 -2.50 5.44
C ILE A 24 0.35 -1.86 4.83
N HIS A 25 0.43 -0.55 4.63
CA HIS A 25 -0.62 0.24 4.02
C HIS A 25 -0.27 0.57 2.58
N GLY A 26 -1.27 0.81 1.75
CA GLY A 26 -1.05 1.40 0.43
C GLY A 26 -2.31 1.31 -0.40
N ALA A 27 -2.38 2.13 -1.45
CA ALA A 27 -3.53 2.16 -2.35
C ALA A 27 -3.86 0.77 -2.92
N ARG A 28 -5.09 0.59 -3.40
CA ARG A 28 -5.46 -0.60 -4.18
C ARG A 28 -4.50 -0.76 -5.36
N ARG A 29 -4.17 -2.01 -5.68
CA ARG A 29 -3.29 -2.39 -6.81
C ARG A 29 -1.85 -1.85 -6.75
N THR A 30 -1.34 -1.47 -5.57
CA THR A 30 0.11 -1.13 -5.40
C THR A 30 1.03 -2.37 -5.28
N GLY A 31 0.45 -3.57 -5.19
CA GLY A 31 1.19 -4.83 -5.08
C GLY A 31 1.38 -5.35 -3.65
N LYS A 32 0.47 -5.04 -2.71
CA LYS A 32 0.52 -5.51 -1.31
C LYS A 32 0.52 -7.04 -1.21
N THR A 33 -0.44 -7.71 -1.86
CA THR A 33 -0.52 -9.17 -1.93
C THR A 33 0.77 -9.77 -2.50
N THR A 34 1.27 -9.21 -3.59
CA THR A 34 2.56 -9.63 -4.20
C THR A 34 3.72 -9.46 -3.22
N LEU A 35 3.78 -8.34 -2.49
CA LEU A 35 4.80 -8.08 -1.47
C LEU A 35 4.75 -9.11 -0.34
N LEU A 36 3.56 -9.48 0.14
CA LEU A 36 3.38 -10.51 1.15
C LEU A 36 3.82 -11.90 0.65
N HIS A 37 3.54 -12.24 -0.61
CA HIS A 37 4.02 -13.49 -1.21
C HIS A 37 5.53 -13.53 -1.37
N ILE A 38 6.16 -12.42 -1.77
CA ILE A 38 7.63 -12.30 -1.80
C ILE A 38 8.19 -12.52 -0.40
N LEU A 39 7.66 -11.81 0.60
CA LEU A 39 8.08 -11.94 1.99
C LEU A 39 7.91 -13.37 2.51
N LYS A 40 6.79 -14.03 2.17
CA LYS A 40 6.53 -15.44 2.50
C LYS A 40 7.63 -16.34 1.93
N SER A 41 7.90 -16.23 0.64
CA SER A 41 8.94 -17.03 -0.04
C SER A 41 10.33 -16.80 0.58
N ASP A 42 10.68 -15.55 0.85
CA ASP A 42 11.99 -15.19 1.43
C ASP A 42 12.15 -15.72 2.87
N LEU A 43 11.07 -15.75 3.65
CA LEU A 43 11.05 -16.31 5.01
C LEU A 43 11.10 -17.85 4.99
N GLU A 44 10.31 -18.49 4.12
CA GLU A 44 10.30 -19.94 3.94
C GLU A 44 11.67 -20.46 3.47
N ALA A 45 12.32 -19.75 2.53
CA ALA A 45 13.67 -20.06 2.07
C ALA A 45 14.73 -19.96 3.20
N LYS A 46 14.48 -19.15 4.22
CA LYS A 46 15.32 -19.03 5.43
C LYS A 46 14.93 -20.05 6.52
N GLY A 47 14.06 -21.02 6.21
CA GLY A 47 13.59 -22.04 7.14
C GLY A 47 12.69 -21.51 8.27
N LYS A 48 12.10 -20.31 8.09
CA LYS A 48 11.14 -19.74 9.03
C LYS A 48 9.75 -20.34 8.80
N LYS A 49 8.97 -20.47 9.87
CA LYS A 49 7.59 -20.95 9.79
C LYS A 49 6.66 -19.79 9.45
N VAL A 50 5.96 -19.89 8.32
CA VAL A 50 5.12 -18.80 7.81
C VAL A 50 3.72 -19.32 7.53
N VAL A 51 2.71 -18.52 7.88
CA VAL A 51 1.31 -18.77 7.52
C VAL A 51 0.79 -17.51 6.84
N TYR A 52 0.15 -17.69 5.69
CA TYR A 52 -0.46 -16.61 4.92
C TYR A 52 -1.97 -16.84 4.89
N LEU A 53 -2.75 -15.83 5.29
CA LEU A 53 -4.21 -15.84 5.27
C LEU A 53 -4.73 -14.66 4.44
N PRO A 54 -5.39 -14.91 3.29
CA PRO A 54 -6.13 -13.88 2.56
C PRO A 54 -7.48 -13.65 3.25
N VAL A 55 -7.54 -12.64 4.12
CA VAL A 55 -8.69 -12.44 5.04
C VAL A 55 -9.99 -12.18 4.27
N ASP A 56 -9.93 -11.38 3.21
CA ASP A 56 -11.06 -11.03 2.35
C ASP A 56 -11.70 -12.26 1.67
N GLN A 57 -10.91 -13.33 1.44
CA GLN A 57 -11.36 -14.59 0.86
C GLN A 57 -11.81 -15.62 1.90
N MET A 58 -11.49 -15.39 3.18
CA MET A 58 -11.77 -16.30 4.30
C MET A 58 -12.80 -15.73 5.28
N LEU A 59 -13.59 -14.75 4.86
CA LEU A 59 -14.54 -14.02 5.73
C LEU A 59 -15.51 -14.91 6.52
N PHE A 60 -15.86 -16.08 5.99
CA PHE A 60 -16.79 -17.02 6.60
C PHE A 60 -16.09 -18.18 7.33
N GLU A 61 -14.76 -18.20 7.35
CA GLU A 61 -14.00 -19.24 8.03
C GLU A 61 -14.13 -19.08 9.55
N PRO A 62 -14.48 -20.16 10.29
CA PRO A 62 -14.68 -20.08 11.73
C PRO A 62 -13.47 -19.54 12.50
N CYS A 63 -12.25 -19.77 12.00
CA CYS A 63 -11.03 -19.31 12.64
C CYS A 63 -10.87 -17.78 12.63
N LEU A 64 -11.49 -17.07 11.68
CA LEU A 64 -11.39 -15.60 11.58
C LEU A 64 -12.54 -14.86 12.28
N LYS A 65 -13.46 -15.59 12.93
CA LYS A 65 -14.58 -15.01 13.67
C LYS A 65 -14.13 -14.06 14.78
N ASP A 66 -13.08 -14.44 15.51
CA ASP A 66 -12.54 -13.66 16.62
C ASP A 66 -11.07 -14.07 16.92
N PRO A 67 -10.32 -13.26 17.69
CA PRO A 67 -8.90 -13.52 17.96
C PRO A 67 -8.63 -14.83 18.70
N ILE A 68 -9.59 -15.30 19.52
CA ILE A 68 -9.47 -16.52 20.31
C ILE A 68 -9.59 -17.72 19.37
N SER A 69 -10.58 -17.70 18.49
CA SER A 69 -10.78 -18.70 17.45
C SER A 69 -9.54 -18.86 16.56
N LEU A 70 -8.92 -17.76 16.13
CA LEU A 70 -7.69 -17.81 15.33
C LEU A 70 -6.52 -18.40 16.14
N GLY A 71 -6.33 -17.95 17.38
CA GLY A 71 -5.29 -18.48 18.26
C GLY A 71 -5.44 -19.97 18.55
N ASN A 72 -6.67 -20.44 18.74
CA ASN A 72 -6.99 -21.86 18.95
C ASN A 72 -6.71 -22.68 17.70
N TRP A 73 -7.14 -22.20 16.52
CA TRP A 73 -6.84 -22.84 15.25
C TRP A 73 -5.33 -22.97 15.03
N LEU A 74 -4.55 -21.90 15.25
CA LEU A 74 -3.08 -21.94 15.18
C LEU A 74 -2.47 -23.00 16.11
N LYS A 75 -3.06 -23.19 17.31
CA LYS A 75 -2.61 -24.22 18.25
C LYS A 75 -2.96 -25.63 17.77
N GLN A 76 -4.20 -25.83 17.30
CA GLN A 76 -4.71 -27.13 16.83
C GLN A 76 -3.93 -27.64 15.61
N GLU A 77 -3.59 -26.74 14.68
CA GLU A 77 -2.75 -27.03 13.52
C GLU A 77 -1.26 -27.26 13.86
N GLY A 78 -0.90 -27.24 15.16
CA GLY A 78 0.50 -27.37 15.60
C GLY A 78 1.39 -26.23 15.10
N LEU A 79 0.81 -25.08 14.75
CA LEU A 79 1.54 -23.93 14.20
C LEU A 79 2.36 -23.23 15.28
N LEU A 80 1.85 -23.21 16.51
CA LEU A 80 2.51 -22.66 17.70
C LEU A 80 3.55 -23.65 18.26
N SER A 81 4.77 -23.58 17.75
CA SER A 81 5.91 -24.42 18.15
C SER A 81 6.97 -23.64 18.94
N GLN A 82 8.15 -24.24 19.20
CA GLN A 82 9.29 -23.51 19.77
C GLN A 82 9.82 -22.41 18.83
N ARG A 83 9.70 -22.60 17.51
CA ARG A 83 10.12 -21.59 16.52
C ARG A 83 9.04 -20.51 16.38
N ARG A 84 9.49 -19.26 16.22
CA ARG A 84 8.63 -18.11 15.94
C ARG A 84 7.85 -18.32 14.64
N LEU A 85 6.55 -18.11 14.70
CA LEU A 85 5.64 -18.13 13.55
C LEU A 85 5.50 -16.72 12.97
N TYR A 86 5.59 -16.57 11.66
CA TYR A 86 5.28 -15.33 10.95
C TYR A 86 3.89 -15.47 10.33
N LEU A 87 2.92 -14.73 10.87
CA LEU A 87 1.53 -14.76 10.41
C LEU A 87 1.27 -13.52 9.55
N LEU A 88 1.04 -13.76 8.26
CA LEU A 88 0.76 -12.77 7.24
C LEU A 88 -0.75 -12.73 7.00
N LEU A 89 -1.38 -11.60 7.31
CA LEU A 89 -2.82 -11.38 7.09
C LEU A 89 -2.99 -10.37 5.96
N ASP A 90 -3.43 -10.82 4.79
CA ASP A 90 -3.71 -9.94 3.65
C ASP A 90 -5.12 -9.35 3.76
N GLU A 91 -5.26 -8.06 3.44
CA GLU A 91 -6.50 -7.29 3.55
C GLU A 91 -7.16 -7.43 4.94
N ALA A 92 -6.36 -7.26 6.00
CA ALA A 92 -6.80 -7.39 7.40
C ALA A 92 -7.89 -6.39 7.82
N GLY A 93 -8.20 -5.38 6.99
CA GLY A 93 -9.34 -4.48 7.18
C GLY A 93 -10.70 -5.20 7.19
N TYR A 94 -10.78 -6.38 6.59
CA TYR A 94 -11.97 -7.24 6.59
C TYR A 94 -12.21 -7.99 7.91
N LEU A 95 -11.23 -7.99 8.85
CA LEU A 95 -11.42 -8.59 10.16
C LEU A 95 -12.47 -7.82 10.98
N PRO A 96 -13.30 -8.53 11.77
CA PRO A 96 -14.25 -7.88 12.67
C PRO A 96 -13.51 -7.06 13.72
N ASN A 97 -13.77 -5.75 13.76
CA ASN A 97 -13.06 -4.80 14.62
C ASN A 97 -11.53 -4.95 14.53
N ALA A 98 -10.98 -4.98 13.31
CA ALA A 98 -9.59 -5.32 12.98
C ALA A 98 -8.54 -4.80 13.98
N GLY A 99 -8.63 -3.54 14.42
CA GLY A 99 -7.72 -2.97 15.42
C GLY A 99 -7.71 -3.73 16.76
N MET A 100 -8.89 -3.97 17.33
CA MET A 100 -9.04 -4.76 18.54
C MET A 100 -8.69 -6.22 18.32
N PHE A 101 -9.03 -6.77 17.15
CA PHE A 101 -8.69 -8.14 16.78
C PHE A 101 -7.18 -8.37 16.86
N LEU A 102 -6.43 -7.52 16.16
CA LEU A 102 -4.97 -7.59 16.08
C LEU A 102 -4.31 -7.31 17.43
N LYS A 103 -4.85 -6.38 18.22
CA LYS A 103 -4.37 -6.10 19.58
C LYS A 103 -4.44 -7.34 20.46
N VAL A 104 -5.62 -7.97 20.56
CA VAL A 104 -5.83 -9.14 21.42
C VAL A 104 -4.97 -10.31 20.96
N LEU A 105 -4.85 -10.52 19.65
CA LEU A 105 -4.01 -11.57 19.08
C LEU A 105 -2.53 -11.34 19.40
N HIS A 106 -2.06 -10.09 19.27
CA HIS A 106 -0.68 -9.70 19.58
C HIS A 106 -0.35 -9.87 21.06
N ASP A 107 -1.18 -9.31 21.96
CA ASP A 107 -0.96 -9.38 23.41
C ASP A 107 -0.91 -10.83 23.92
N ARG A 108 -1.62 -11.77 23.26
CA ARG A 108 -1.65 -13.19 23.64
C ARG A 108 -0.54 -14.05 23.04
N LEU A 109 -0.14 -13.75 21.79
CA LEU A 109 0.74 -14.64 21.02
C LEU A 109 2.17 -14.10 20.85
N SER A 110 2.41 -12.82 21.12
CA SER A 110 3.75 -12.23 21.13
C SER A 110 4.58 -12.81 22.29
N PRO A 111 5.90 -13.08 22.12
CA PRO A 111 6.70 -12.91 20.91
C PRO A 111 6.69 -14.12 19.96
N LYS A 112 5.99 -15.21 20.32
CA LYS A 112 5.97 -16.47 19.56
C LYS A 112 5.37 -16.30 18.15
N VAL A 113 4.48 -15.34 17.97
CA VAL A 113 3.90 -14.99 16.66
C VAL A 113 4.30 -13.56 16.28
N LYS A 114 4.89 -13.40 15.10
CA LYS A 114 5.11 -12.12 14.44
C LYS A 114 3.94 -11.84 13.51
N LEU A 115 3.18 -10.78 13.80
CA LEU A 115 2.08 -10.34 12.94
C LEU A 115 2.60 -9.38 11.87
N ILE A 116 2.28 -9.69 10.61
CA ILE A 116 2.49 -8.84 9.44
C ILE A 116 1.14 -8.74 8.74
N VAL A 117 0.60 -7.54 8.61
CA VAL A 117 -0.76 -7.35 8.08
C VAL A 117 -0.73 -6.35 6.94
N SER A 118 -1.59 -6.53 5.94
CA SER A 118 -1.81 -5.52 4.89
C SER A 118 -3.19 -4.90 5.01
N GLY A 119 -3.36 -3.71 4.43
CA GLY A 119 -4.68 -3.11 4.22
C GLY A 119 -4.69 -2.04 3.14
N SER A 120 -5.79 -1.96 2.40
CA SER A 120 -5.96 -1.11 1.23
C SER A 120 -6.24 0.37 1.50
N SER A 121 -6.70 0.75 2.71
CA SER A 121 -6.92 2.16 3.05
C SER A 121 -6.31 2.54 4.40
N SER A 122 -5.66 3.72 4.45
CA SER A 122 -5.27 4.29 5.74
C SER A 122 -6.48 4.77 6.55
N LEU A 123 -7.65 4.97 5.91
CA LEU A 123 -8.91 5.39 6.55
C LEU A 123 -9.58 4.28 7.38
N GLU A 124 -9.67 3.06 6.86
CA GLU A 124 -10.14 1.91 7.67
C GLU A 124 -9.22 1.70 8.86
N LEU A 125 -7.91 1.88 8.64
CA LEU A 125 -6.92 1.74 9.69
C LEU A 125 -6.84 2.99 10.60
N ALA A 126 -7.29 4.16 10.14
CA ALA A 126 -7.43 5.37 10.95
C ALA A 126 -8.49 5.18 12.03
N LYS A 127 -9.60 4.50 11.71
CA LYS A 127 -10.60 4.07 12.71
C LYS A 127 -10.04 3.07 13.73
N THR A 128 -8.96 2.35 13.38
CA THR A 128 -8.27 1.40 14.26
C THR A 128 -7.05 1.98 14.99
N ARG A 129 -6.70 3.25 14.76
CA ARG A 129 -5.48 3.88 15.30
C ARG A 129 -5.39 3.79 16.81
N GLU A 130 -6.50 3.98 17.52
CA GLU A 130 -6.54 3.99 18.99
C GLU A 130 -6.09 2.65 19.60
N PHE A 131 -6.46 1.52 18.98
CA PHE A 131 -6.25 0.19 19.56
C PHE A 131 -4.83 -0.35 19.43
N LEU A 132 -4.08 0.12 18.42
CA LEU A 132 -2.73 -0.38 18.10
C LEU A 132 -1.61 0.61 18.46
N THR A 133 -1.93 1.69 19.17
CA THR A 133 -0.96 2.69 19.65
C THR A 133 0.21 2.02 20.39
N GLY A 134 1.44 2.37 20.00
CA GLY A 134 2.69 1.84 20.55
C GLY A 134 3.01 0.37 20.22
N ARG A 135 2.11 -0.37 19.56
CA ARG A 135 2.30 -1.79 19.22
C ARG A 135 2.54 -2.05 17.72
N LYS A 136 2.45 -1.01 16.88
CA LYS A 136 2.58 -1.14 15.42
C LYS A 136 3.74 -0.33 14.86
N ILE A 137 4.30 -0.84 13.78
CA ILE A 137 5.13 -0.08 12.83
C ILE A 137 4.33 0.02 11.54
N GLU A 138 4.00 1.25 11.15
CA GLU A 138 3.30 1.53 9.89
C GLU A 138 4.31 1.64 8.75
N LEU A 139 4.08 0.88 7.68
CA LEU A 139 4.91 0.84 6.50
C LEU A 139 4.02 1.16 5.29
N HIS A 140 4.36 2.22 4.56
CA HIS A 140 3.59 2.66 3.41
C HIS A 140 4.20 2.10 2.13
N LEU A 141 3.47 1.19 1.47
CA LEU A 141 3.75 0.69 0.14
C LEU A 141 3.12 1.61 -0.90
N GLU A 142 3.99 2.45 -1.47
CA GLU A 142 3.66 3.27 -2.61
C GLU A 142 3.58 2.44 -3.90
N ARG A 143 3.11 3.10 -4.97
CA ARG A 143 3.31 2.66 -6.36
C ARG A 143 4.81 2.52 -6.63
N PHE A 144 5.21 1.91 -7.74
CA PHE A 144 6.62 1.89 -8.10
C PHE A 144 7.16 3.32 -8.11
N SER A 145 8.20 3.58 -7.34
CA SER A 145 8.93 4.85 -7.44
C SER A 145 9.58 4.96 -8.83
N PHE A 146 9.99 6.17 -9.22
CA PHE A 146 10.74 6.33 -10.46
C PHE A 146 11.99 5.45 -10.49
N LEU A 147 12.66 5.28 -9.35
CA LEU A 147 13.85 4.42 -9.22
C LEU A 147 13.52 2.93 -9.40
N GLU A 148 12.42 2.45 -8.82
CA GLU A 148 11.92 1.08 -9.06
C GLU A 148 11.50 0.90 -10.53
N PHE A 149 10.88 1.90 -11.15
CA PHE A 149 10.52 1.91 -12.57
C PHE A 149 11.76 1.86 -13.48
N LEU A 150 12.82 2.63 -13.19
CA LEU A 150 14.07 2.57 -13.93
C LEU A 150 14.70 1.17 -13.83
N SER A 151 14.65 0.54 -12.65
CA SER A 151 15.17 -0.83 -12.47
C SER A 151 14.47 -1.88 -13.33
N LEU A 152 13.24 -1.61 -13.78
CA LEU A 152 12.51 -2.46 -14.73
C LEU A 152 12.87 -2.19 -16.19
N ARG A 153 13.29 -0.96 -16.51
CA ARG A 153 13.52 -0.48 -17.89
C ARG A 153 14.98 -0.50 -18.32
N PHE A 154 15.90 -0.67 -17.36
CA PHE A 154 17.33 -0.81 -17.60
C PHE A 154 17.82 -2.25 -17.32
N PRO A 155 18.55 -2.89 -18.25
CA PRO A 155 19.18 -4.18 -18.00
C PRO A 155 20.32 -4.08 -16.96
N LYS A 156 20.49 -5.13 -16.15
CA LYS A 156 21.61 -5.27 -15.19
C LYS A 156 22.93 -5.31 -15.97
N PRO A 157 23.92 -4.42 -15.69
CA PRO A 157 24.54 -4.27 -14.36
C PRO A 157 24.43 -2.88 -13.71
N PHE A 158 23.72 -1.92 -14.31
CA PHE A 158 23.77 -0.51 -13.89
C PHE A 158 22.97 -0.19 -12.64
N VAL A 159 21.90 -0.94 -12.38
CA VAL A 159 21.24 -0.94 -11.08
C VAL A 159 21.93 -2.04 -10.31
N LYS A 160 22.70 -1.69 -9.26
CA LYS A 160 23.09 -2.69 -8.24
C LYS A 160 21.84 -3.49 -7.87
N GLN A 161 21.98 -4.69 -7.36
CA GLN A 161 20.82 -5.56 -7.03
C GLN A 161 19.84 -4.95 -5.99
N ALA A 162 20.08 -3.71 -5.57
CA ALA A 162 19.20 -2.86 -4.81
C ALA A 162 18.67 -1.70 -5.68
N PRO A 163 17.39 -1.32 -5.53
CA PRO A 163 16.83 -0.12 -6.15
C PRO A 163 17.70 1.10 -5.85
N PHE A 164 17.82 2.05 -6.80
CA PHE A 164 18.59 3.27 -6.58
C PHE A 164 18.19 3.93 -5.26
N SER A 165 19.19 4.33 -4.48
CA SER A 165 18.98 4.79 -3.10
C SER A 165 19.31 6.26 -2.89
N ASP A 166 19.99 6.90 -3.86
CA ASP A 166 20.43 8.28 -3.79
C ASP A 166 20.41 8.98 -5.17
N LEU A 167 20.23 10.31 -5.17
CA LEU A 167 20.24 11.18 -6.33
C LEU A 167 21.62 11.30 -6.99
N SER A 168 22.70 11.02 -6.25
CA SER A 168 24.07 10.99 -6.80
C SER A 168 24.22 9.96 -7.94
N GLU A 169 23.54 8.82 -7.83
CA GLU A 169 23.50 7.75 -8.84
C GLU A 169 22.81 8.22 -10.15
N ILE A 170 21.91 9.20 -10.06
CA ILE A 170 21.19 9.74 -11.23
C ILE A 170 22.14 10.55 -12.12
N LYS A 171 23.16 11.22 -11.56
CA LYS A 171 24.10 12.04 -12.34
C LYS A 171 24.91 11.19 -13.32
N GLU A 172 25.44 10.06 -12.85
CA GLU A 172 26.18 9.11 -13.68
C GLU A 172 25.30 8.53 -14.79
N ILE A 173 24.04 8.18 -14.47
CA ILE A 173 23.07 7.69 -15.45
C ILE A 173 22.72 8.77 -16.47
N TYR A 174 22.56 10.02 -16.04
CA TYR A 174 22.25 11.12 -16.94
C TYR A 174 23.42 11.41 -17.89
N GLU A 175 24.65 11.34 -17.41
CA GLU A 175 25.85 11.50 -18.25
C GLU A 175 25.95 10.40 -19.32
N LEU A 176 25.57 9.15 -18.99
CA LEU A 176 25.64 8.01 -19.90
C LEU A 176 24.39 7.82 -20.79
N TYR A 177 23.21 8.18 -20.28
CA TYR A 177 21.90 7.84 -20.85
C TYR A 177 20.90 9.01 -20.84
N GLY A 178 21.38 10.26 -20.77
CA GLY A 178 20.54 11.44 -20.51
C GLY A 178 19.29 11.55 -21.38
N GLN A 179 19.37 11.20 -22.67
CA GLN A 179 18.21 11.19 -23.57
C GLN A 179 17.19 10.10 -23.20
N ARG A 180 17.63 8.86 -23.03
CA ARG A 180 16.77 7.74 -22.62
C ARG A 180 16.17 7.97 -21.22
N LEU A 181 16.93 8.55 -20.30
CA LEU A 181 16.44 8.89 -18.97
C LEU A 181 15.32 9.94 -19.03
N LYS A 182 15.46 10.96 -19.89
CA LYS A 182 14.39 11.95 -20.13
C LYS A 182 13.14 11.28 -20.70
N GLU A 183 13.28 10.38 -21.66
CA GLU A 183 12.14 9.64 -22.26
C GLU A 183 11.41 8.80 -21.21
N LEU A 184 12.15 8.06 -20.39
CA LEU A 184 11.59 7.26 -19.30
C LEU A 184 10.96 8.11 -18.20
N PHE A 185 11.53 9.28 -17.91
CA PHE A 185 10.93 10.24 -16.99
C PHE A 185 9.59 10.76 -17.54
N VAL A 186 9.54 11.13 -18.83
CA VAL A 186 8.30 11.54 -19.50
C VAL A 186 7.26 10.42 -19.48
N GLU A 187 7.65 9.16 -19.73
CA GLU A 187 6.75 8.01 -19.60
C GLU A 187 6.20 7.91 -18.17
N TYR A 188 7.07 7.97 -17.16
CA TYR A 188 6.69 7.81 -15.77
C TYR A 188 5.76 8.92 -15.27
N ILE A 189 6.01 10.19 -15.62
CA ILE A 189 5.10 11.29 -15.23
C ILE A 189 3.77 11.23 -15.98
N SER A 190 3.74 10.67 -17.19
CA SER A 190 2.52 10.54 -17.99
C SER A 190 1.61 9.42 -17.50
N TRP A 191 2.20 8.30 -17.07
CA TRP A 191 1.46 7.07 -16.75
C TRP A 191 1.48 6.67 -15.26
N GLY A 192 2.44 7.20 -14.50
CA GLY A 192 2.66 6.87 -13.10
C GLY A 192 3.31 5.50 -12.87
N GLY A 193 3.39 5.11 -11.59
CA GLY A 193 4.08 3.90 -11.15
C GLY A 193 3.20 2.71 -10.79
N TYR A 194 1.91 2.68 -11.18
CA TYR A 194 1.06 1.52 -10.85
C TYR A 194 1.62 0.26 -11.53
N PRO A 195 1.82 -0.86 -10.80
CA PRO A 195 2.41 -2.07 -11.37
C PRO A 195 1.75 -2.54 -12.68
N GLU A 196 0.42 -2.64 -12.71
CA GLU A 196 -0.33 -3.03 -13.92
C GLU A 196 -0.07 -2.08 -15.11
N VAL A 197 0.10 -0.78 -14.84
CA VAL A 197 0.35 0.24 -15.87
C VAL A 197 1.80 0.19 -16.37
N VAL A 198 2.75 -0.07 -15.46
CA VAL A 198 4.17 -0.15 -15.77
C VAL A 198 4.49 -1.38 -16.65
N PHE A 199 3.78 -2.49 -16.43
CA PHE A 199 3.95 -3.71 -17.23
C PHE A 199 3.16 -3.73 -18.54
N GLU A 200 2.20 -2.83 -18.72
CA GLU A 200 1.49 -2.67 -19.98
C GLU A 200 2.31 -1.80 -20.95
N GLU A 201 2.28 -2.14 -22.25
CA GLU A 201 3.04 -1.41 -23.28
C GLU A 201 2.11 -0.56 -24.15
N ILE A 202 0.85 -0.97 -24.31
CA ILE A 202 -0.11 -0.32 -25.20
C ILE A 202 -0.75 0.90 -24.49
N PRO A 203 -0.58 2.13 -25.02
CA PRO A 203 -1.09 3.35 -24.39
C PRO A 203 -2.60 3.33 -24.08
N ASP A 204 -3.42 2.84 -25.01
CA ASP A 204 -4.87 2.78 -24.81
C ASP A 204 -5.26 1.84 -23.65
N LYS A 205 -4.51 0.75 -23.48
CA LYS A 205 -4.70 -0.16 -22.35
C LYS A 205 -4.26 0.48 -21.04
N LYS A 206 -3.12 1.18 -21.02
CA LYS A 206 -2.68 1.96 -19.84
C LYS A 206 -3.75 2.96 -19.41
N GLN A 207 -4.33 3.69 -20.38
CA GLN A 207 -5.38 4.66 -20.10
C GLN A 207 -6.64 3.98 -19.52
N ARG A 208 -7.05 2.85 -20.09
CA ARG A 208 -8.18 2.07 -19.58
C ARG A 208 -7.95 1.60 -18.15
N ILE A 209 -6.77 1.05 -17.84
CA ILE A 209 -6.38 0.59 -16.50
C ILE A 209 -6.46 1.76 -15.50
N LEU A 210 -5.88 2.91 -15.83
CA LEU A 210 -5.90 4.09 -14.95
C LEU A 210 -7.33 4.59 -14.68
N ARG A 211 -8.20 4.60 -15.70
CA ARG A 211 -9.62 4.95 -15.53
C ARG A 211 -10.34 3.98 -14.60
N GLU A 212 -10.07 2.69 -14.74
CA GLU A 212 -10.67 1.66 -13.90
C GLU A 212 -10.20 1.79 -12.45
N ILE A 213 -8.89 2.00 -12.22
CA ILE A 213 -8.32 2.26 -10.89
C ILE A 213 -9.04 3.44 -10.23
N LEU A 214 -9.21 4.54 -10.97
CA LEU A 214 -9.88 5.74 -10.48
C LEU A 214 -11.37 5.47 -10.18
N SER A 215 -12.09 4.75 -11.05
CA SER A 215 -13.51 4.43 -10.84
C SER A 215 -13.72 3.59 -9.59
N VAL A 216 -12.95 2.50 -9.45
CA VAL A 216 -13.03 1.60 -8.28
C VAL A 216 -12.71 2.35 -7.00
N TYR A 217 -11.69 3.22 -7.03
CA TYR A 217 -11.36 4.08 -5.91
C TYR A 217 -12.54 4.99 -5.52
N LEU A 218 -13.12 5.71 -6.47
CA LEU A 218 -14.24 6.63 -6.21
C LEU A 218 -15.47 5.88 -5.69
N GLU A 219 -15.74 4.70 -6.23
CA GLU A 219 -16.89 3.88 -5.86
C GLU A 219 -16.72 3.16 -4.53
N LYS A 220 -15.55 2.60 -4.23
CA LYS A 220 -15.35 1.75 -3.04
C LYS A 220 -14.77 2.52 -1.86
N ASP A 221 -13.77 3.35 -2.11
CA ASP A 221 -12.98 3.97 -1.03
C ASP A 221 -13.48 5.37 -0.67
N VAL A 222 -14.19 6.05 -1.58
CA VAL A 222 -14.65 7.43 -1.37
C VAL A 222 -16.15 7.51 -1.10
N SER A 223 -16.97 6.78 -1.85
CA SER A 223 -18.44 6.87 -1.75
C SER A 223 -18.96 6.59 -0.34
N ALA A 224 -18.32 5.65 0.37
CA ALA A 224 -18.64 5.28 1.75
C ALA A 224 -18.44 6.43 2.75
N PHE A 225 -17.54 7.37 2.44
CA PHE A 225 -17.17 8.48 3.32
C PHE A 225 -17.84 9.80 2.94
N LEU A 226 -18.04 10.06 1.65
CA LEU A 226 -18.54 11.36 1.20
C LEU A 226 -20.00 11.63 1.50
N LYS A 227 -20.80 10.59 1.75
CA LYS A 227 -22.28 10.64 1.69
C LYS A 227 -22.73 11.10 0.28
N ILE A 228 -23.83 10.54 -0.20
CA ILE A 228 -24.24 10.54 -1.62
C ILE A 228 -24.37 11.94 -2.28
N ARG A 229 -24.41 13.04 -1.52
CA ARG A 229 -24.87 14.36 -2.00
C ARG A 229 -23.86 15.20 -2.79
N GLN A 230 -22.56 14.89 -2.82
CA GLN A 230 -21.56 15.79 -3.44
C GLN A 230 -20.45 15.07 -4.25
N VAL A 231 -20.75 13.92 -4.84
CA VAL A 231 -19.79 13.16 -5.69
C VAL A 231 -19.28 14.01 -6.86
N SER A 232 -20.13 14.86 -7.45
CA SER A 232 -19.74 15.75 -8.56
C SER A 232 -18.69 16.79 -8.13
N ALA A 233 -18.89 17.45 -6.99
CA ALA A 233 -17.93 18.44 -6.46
C ALA A 233 -16.57 17.80 -6.14
N PHE A 234 -16.58 16.57 -5.58
CA PHE A 234 -15.36 15.82 -5.32
C PHE A 234 -14.63 15.42 -6.61
N ASN A 235 -15.34 14.95 -7.62
CA ASN A 235 -14.75 14.60 -8.93
C ASN A 235 -14.14 15.84 -9.61
N ASN A 236 -14.82 16.98 -9.53
CA ASN A 236 -14.30 18.24 -10.07
C ASN A 236 -13.08 18.73 -9.28
N LEU A 237 -13.05 18.56 -7.96
CA LEU A 237 -11.86 18.84 -7.14
C LEU A 237 -10.65 18.04 -7.63
N ILE A 238 -10.80 16.73 -7.87
CA ILE A 238 -9.71 15.90 -8.41
C ILE A 238 -9.22 16.43 -9.75
N ARG A 239 -10.13 16.84 -10.65
CA ARG A 239 -9.76 17.40 -11.97
C ARG A 239 -8.99 18.71 -11.84
N ILE A 240 -9.42 19.62 -10.96
CA ILE A 240 -8.72 20.89 -10.72
C ILE A 240 -7.31 20.61 -10.19
N LEU A 241 -7.20 19.75 -9.17
CA LEU A 241 -5.90 19.38 -8.59
C LEU A 241 -4.97 18.72 -9.62
N ALA A 242 -5.50 17.86 -10.49
CA ALA A 242 -4.74 17.24 -11.58
C ALA A 242 -4.25 18.27 -12.62
N SER A 243 -5.00 19.35 -12.85
CA SER A 243 -4.58 20.43 -13.75
C SER A 243 -3.54 21.37 -13.14
N GLN A 244 -3.39 21.36 -11.82
CA GLN A 244 -2.52 22.25 -11.05
C GLN A 244 -1.31 21.50 -10.45
N ILE A 245 -0.97 20.31 -10.96
CA ILE A 245 0.17 19.52 -10.48
C ILE A 245 1.44 20.37 -10.50
N GLY A 246 2.15 20.42 -9.37
CA GLY A 246 3.38 21.21 -9.19
C GLY A 246 3.16 22.65 -8.68
N SER A 247 1.90 23.08 -8.49
CA SER A 247 1.56 24.40 -7.93
C SER A 247 1.07 24.31 -6.48
N LEU A 248 1.13 25.43 -5.75
CA LEU A 248 0.55 25.53 -4.41
C LEU A 248 -0.99 25.50 -4.48
N VAL A 249 -1.61 24.72 -3.60
CA VAL A 249 -3.07 24.58 -3.54
C VAL A 249 -3.68 25.73 -2.74
N ASN A 250 -4.52 26.55 -3.38
CA ASN A 250 -5.31 27.58 -2.71
C ASN A 250 -6.71 27.07 -2.36
N LYS A 251 -6.94 26.76 -1.08
CA LYS A 251 -8.22 26.20 -0.60
C LYS A 251 -9.40 27.18 -0.76
N THR A 252 -9.17 28.48 -0.67
CA THR A 252 -10.21 29.50 -0.83
C THR A 252 -10.65 29.58 -2.29
N GLU A 253 -9.70 29.54 -3.22
CA GLU A 253 -9.98 29.46 -4.67
C GLU A 253 -10.77 28.20 -5.01
N LEU A 254 -10.39 27.04 -4.46
CA LEU A 254 -11.12 25.79 -4.66
C LEU A 254 -12.55 25.86 -4.14
N SER A 255 -12.75 26.45 -2.95
CA SER A 255 -14.08 26.64 -2.34
C SER A 255 -14.99 27.48 -3.24
N ASN A 256 -14.47 28.60 -3.75
CA ASN A 256 -15.20 29.49 -4.66
C ASN A 256 -15.52 28.82 -5.99
N THR A 257 -14.53 28.15 -6.61
CA THR A 257 -14.68 27.49 -7.91
C THR A 257 -15.66 26.33 -7.87
N LEU A 258 -15.63 25.53 -6.80
CA LEU A 258 -16.49 24.35 -6.66
C LEU A 258 -17.85 24.67 -6.01
N GLY A 259 -18.03 25.89 -5.49
CA GLY A 259 -19.27 26.30 -4.82
C GLY A 259 -19.56 25.51 -3.53
N ILE A 260 -18.52 25.03 -2.84
CA ILE A 260 -18.65 24.24 -1.61
C ILE A 260 -17.94 24.92 -0.44
N ARG A 261 -18.44 24.68 0.77
CA ARG A 261 -17.90 25.28 1.99
C ARG A 261 -16.42 24.92 2.19
N PHE A 262 -15.67 25.84 2.79
CA PHE A 262 -14.24 25.67 3.07
C PHE A 262 -13.95 24.43 3.92
N GLU A 263 -14.80 24.12 4.90
CA GLU A 263 -14.70 22.92 5.73
C GLU A 263 -14.87 21.64 4.91
N THR A 264 -15.76 21.66 3.91
CA THR A 264 -15.95 20.54 2.97
C THR A 264 -14.70 20.32 2.12
N ILE A 265 -14.06 21.40 1.63
CA ILE A 265 -12.78 21.32 0.91
C ILE A 265 -11.70 20.67 1.77
N ASN A 266 -11.56 21.09 3.03
CA ASN A 266 -10.60 20.48 3.95
C ASN A 266 -10.87 18.99 4.12
N SER A 267 -12.12 18.62 4.39
CA SER A 267 -12.50 17.22 4.52
C SER A 267 -12.19 16.41 3.25
N TYR A 268 -12.42 16.97 2.07
CA TYR A 268 -12.16 16.27 0.80
C TYR A 268 -10.66 16.10 0.53
N LEU A 269 -9.87 17.13 0.82
CA LEU A 269 -8.41 17.06 0.72
C LEU A 269 -7.84 16.05 1.71
N ASP A 270 -8.37 15.98 2.93
CA ASP A 270 -7.96 14.99 3.92
C ASP A 270 -8.30 13.56 3.48
N ILE A 271 -9.48 13.34 2.90
CA ILE A 271 -9.85 12.05 2.30
C ILE A 271 -8.84 11.67 1.22
N LEU A 272 -8.56 12.56 0.26
CA LEU A 272 -7.64 12.29 -0.84
C LEU A 272 -6.20 11.99 -0.38
N LYS A 273 -5.76 12.62 0.70
CA LYS A 273 -4.48 12.32 1.33
C LYS A 273 -4.47 10.95 1.99
N HIS A 274 -5.49 10.64 2.78
CA HIS A 274 -5.60 9.36 3.48
C HIS A 274 -5.86 8.16 2.56
N THR A 275 -6.32 8.40 1.34
CA THR A 275 -6.50 7.36 0.33
C THR A 275 -5.36 7.25 -0.69
N PHE A 276 -4.25 7.96 -0.47
CA PHE A 276 -3.05 7.88 -1.32
C PHE A 276 -3.26 8.35 -2.77
N ILE A 277 -4.19 9.28 -2.99
CA ILE A 277 -4.32 9.96 -4.29
C ILE A 277 -3.35 11.13 -4.39
N PHE A 278 -3.25 11.92 -3.31
CA PHE A 278 -2.32 13.04 -3.20
C PHE A 278 -1.50 12.92 -1.91
N SER A 279 -0.30 13.48 -1.92
CA SER A 279 0.62 13.55 -0.77
C SER A 279 0.84 14.99 -0.37
#